data_AF-A0AAD8CLJ8-F1
#
_entry.id   AF-A0AAD8CLJ8-F1
#
_cell.length_a   1.000
_cell.length_b   1.000
_cell.length_c   1.000
_cell.angle_alpha   90.00
_cell.angle_beta   90.00
_cell.angle_gamma   90.00
#
_symmetry.space_group_name_H-M   'P 1'
#
loop_
_entity.id
_entity.type
_entity.pdbx_description
1 polymer ?
#
loop_
_entity_poly.entity_id
_entity_poly.type
_entity_poly.pdbx_seq_one_letter_code
_entity_poly.pdbx_strand_id
1 'polypeptide(L)'
;MGERGLLILLLAGLCVPAYNQIRKYVFVETVKSWSEAQSYCRENHIDLATVRSQEEAKQILNIVGASVRDSWIGLYRDDTQNWQWSNSDDVIYSNWRADVFCASVNSEGKWIDLSCHLQKAFMCYKETSNITGRYTLIEQLKTWTEAQQYCREHHTDLVSIKNASENEDLVKKAQGKPFWIGLFNEPWKWSHQGDNYTFHNWSKGEPNNGG
;
A
#
# COMPACT_ATOMS: atom_id res chain seq x y z
N MET A 1 -14.37 -15.25 -31.64
CA MET A 1 -15.30 -15.99 -30.77
C MET A 1 -14.52 -16.33 -29.53
N GLY A 2 -14.75 -15.58 -28.45
CA GLY A 2 -13.89 -15.57 -27.28
C GLY A 2 -14.33 -16.57 -26.22
N GLU A 3 -13.37 -17.23 -25.60
CA GLU A 3 -13.56 -17.85 -24.29
C GLU A 3 -12.90 -16.95 -23.26
N ARG A 4 -13.74 -16.17 -22.56
CA ARG A 4 -13.34 -15.47 -21.33
C ARG A 4 -13.26 -16.53 -20.24
N GLY A 5 -12.05 -17.02 -19.95
CA GLY A 5 -11.80 -17.83 -18.76
C GLY A 5 -12.16 -17.02 -17.52
N LEU A 6 -13.20 -17.46 -16.80
CA LEU A 6 -13.52 -16.95 -15.47
C LEU A 6 -12.33 -17.25 -14.54
N LEU A 7 -11.69 -16.21 -14.01
CA LEU A 7 -10.80 -16.31 -12.86
C LEU A 7 -11.67 -16.56 -11.62
N ILE A 8 -11.92 -17.83 -11.30
CA ILE A 8 -12.59 -18.22 -10.06
C ILE A 8 -11.59 -17.98 -8.92
N LEU A 9 -11.85 -16.95 -8.10
CA LEU A 9 -11.14 -16.74 -6.83
C LEU A 9 -11.64 -17.78 -5.84
N LEU A 10 -10.87 -18.86 -5.68
CA LEU A 10 -11.09 -19.86 -4.63
C LEU A 10 -10.66 -19.22 -3.30
N LEU A 11 -11.63 -18.74 -2.52
CA LEU A 11 -11.38 -18.33 -1.14
C LEU A 11 -11.54 -19.53 -0.22
N ALA A 12 -10.58 -19.72 0.68
CA ALA A 12 -10.52 -20.84 1.60
C ALA A 12 -10.18 -20.32 3.02
N GLY A 13 -10.38 -21.13 4.07
CA GLY A 13 -10.19 -20.71 5.47
C GLY A 13 -9.03 -21.45 6.15
N LEU A 14 -8.42 -20.85 7.17
CA LEU A 14 -7.44 -21.53 8.04
C LEU A 14 -7.97 -21.64 9.47
N CYS A 15 -7.95 -22.85 10.06
CA CYS A 15 -8.39 -23.09 11.44
C CYS A 15 -7.27 -23.70 12.32
N VAL A 16 -7.43 -23.67 13.65
CA VAL A 16 -6.50 -24.29 14.63
C VAL A 16 -7.18 -25.49 15.33
N PRO A 17 -6.58 -26.70 15.44
CA PRO A 17 -7.19 -27.86 16.08
C PRO A 17 -7.03 -27.85 17.62
N ALA A 18 -7.95 -28.54 18.31
CA ALA A 18 -8.07 -28.57 19.77
C ALA A 18 -7.14 -29.61 20.45
N TYR A 19 -5.82 -29.36 20.55
CA TYR A 19 -4.90 -30.17 21.39
C TYR A 19 -3.77 -29.34 22.01
N ASN A 20 -3.25 -29.76 23.18
CA ASN A 20 -2.29 -29.00 23.97
C ASN A 20 -0.84 -29.11 23.44
N GLN A 21 -0.14 -27.97 23.48
CA GLN A 21 1.31 -27.69 23.31
C GLN A 21 1.89 -27.21 21.97
N ILE A 22 1.27 -27.30 20.78
CA ILE A 22 1.74 -26.57 19.58
C ILE A 22 0.54 -26.22 18.69
N ARG A 23 0.36 -24.94 18.33
CA ARG A 23 -0.66 -24.51 17.35
C ARG A 23 -0.34 -25.18 16.01
N LYS A 24 -1.25 -26.02 15.54
CA LYS A 24 -1.22 -26.55 14.17
C LYS A 24 -2.27 -25.79 13.36
N TYR A 25 -2.06 -25.62 12.07
CA TYR A 25 -3.05 -24.99 11.20
C TYR A 25 -3.64 -26.02 10.26
N VAL A 26 -4.92 -25.86 9.92
CA VAL A 26 -5.65 -26.69 8.96
C VAL A 26 -6.18 -25.76 7.89
N PHE A 27 -5.94 -26.11 6.63
CA PHE A 27 -6.51 -25.41 5.49
C PHE A 27 -7.84 -26.04 5.09
N VAL A 28 -8.84 -25.19 4.91
CA VAL A 28 -10.23 -25.54 4.61
C VAL A 28 -10.57 -24.97 3.24
N GLU A 29 -10.59 -25.82 2.22
CA GLU A 29 -10.77 -25.43 0.81
C GLU A 29 -12.15 -24.85 0.46
N THR A 30 -13.12 -24.92 1.36
CA THR A 30 -14.49 -24.48 1.08
C THR A 30 -14.61 -22.96 1.12
N VAL A 31 -15.26 -22.39 0.09
CA VAL A 31 -15.56 -20.97 0.00
C VAL A 31 -16.60 -20.56 1.04
N LYS A 32 -16.24 -19.57 1.85
CA LYS A 32 -17.05 -19.01 2.93
C LYS A 32 -16.74 -17.51 3.06
N SER A 33 -17.73 -16.71 3.48
CA SER A 33 -17.46 -15.38 4.01
C SER A 33 -16.65 -15.48 5.30
N TRP A 34 -16.04 -14.38 5.75
CA TRP A 34 -15.24 -14.39 6.98
C TRP A 34 -16.03 -14.91 8.19
N SER A 35 -17.28 -14.45 8.35
CA SER A 35 -18.15 -14.87 9.46
C SER A 35 -18.55 -16.35 9.35
N GLU A 36 -18.87 -16.84 8.16
CA GLU A 36 -19.16 -18.26 7.93
C GLU A 36 -17.92 -19.14 8.17
N ALA A 37 -16.73 -18.66 7.80
CA ALA A 37 -15.47 -19.35 8.04
C ALA A 37 -15.14 -19.41 9.54
N GLN A 38 -15.38 -18.31 10.27
CA GLN A 38 -15.25 -18.27 11.73
C GLN A 38 -16.19 -19.26 12.41
N SER A 39 -17.48 -19.23 12.07
CA SER A 39 -18.47 -20.16 12.63
C SER A 39 -18.06 -21.61 12.33
N TYR A 40 -17.67 -21.91 11.09
CA TYR A 40 -17.21 -23.24 10.72
C TYR A 40 -15.98 -23.68 11.54
N CYS A 41 -14.98 -22.81 11.70
CA CYS A 41 -13.80 -23.13 12.52
C CYS A 41 -14.17 -23.31 13.99
N ARG A 42 -15.14 -22.58 14.55
CA ARG A 42 -15.56 -22.75 15.96
C ARG A 42 -16.42 -24.00 16.17
N GLU A 43 -17.14 -24.44 15.14
CA GLU A 43 -17.93 -25.67 15.17
C GLU A 43 -17.06 -26.93 15.02
N ASN A 44 -16.00 -26.86 14.22
CA ASN A 44 -15.21 -28.04 13.83
C ASN A 44 -13.78 -28.05 14.39
N HIS A 45 -13.29 -26.91 14.87
CA HIS A 45 -11.92 -26.65 15.31
C HIS A 45 -11.94 -25.68 16.53
N ILE A 46 -10.89 -24.87 16.74
CA ILE A 46 -10.85 -23.83 17.79
C ILE A 46 -11.45 -22.52 17.26
N ASP A 47 -10.77 -21.88 16.31
CA ASP A 47 -11.14 -20.62 15.68
C ASP A 47 -10.34 -20.50 14.37
N LEU A 48 -10.56 -19.42 13.62
CA LEU A 48 -9.70 -19.00 12.52
C LEU A 48 -8.25 -18.79 13.01
N ALA A 49 -7.31 -18.94 12.09
CA ALA A 49 -5.88 -18.88 12.40
C ALA A 49 -5.45 -17.53 12.99
N THR A 50 -4.89 -17.57 14.20
CA THR A 50 -4.16 -16.45 14.80
C THR A 50 -2.66 -16.60 14.54
N VAL A 51 -2.02 -15.52 14.11
CA VAL A 51 -0.59 -15.48 13.77
C VAL A 51 0.13 -14.55 14.72
N ARG A 52 0.98 -15.09 15.58
CA ARG A 52 1.69 -14.32 16.62
C ARG A 52 3.19 -14.21 16.39
N SER A 53 3.71 -14.88 15.36
CA SER A 53 5.13 -14.86 15.03
C SER A 53 5.38 -15.09 13.55
N GLN A 54 6.60 -14.79 13.11
CA GLN A 54 7.03 -15.08 11.73
C GLN A 54 7.07 -16.58 11.47
N GLU A 55 7.41 -17.38 12.48
CA GLU A 55 7.44 -18.84 12.41
C GLU A 55 6.05 -19.41 12.16
N GLU A 56 5.03 -18.90 12.86
CA GLU A 56 3.63 -19.27 12.63
C GLU A 56 3.16 -18.87 11.23
N ALA A 57 3.54 -17.68 10.75
CA ALA A 57 3.23 -17.24 9.38
C ALA A 57 3.84 -18.18 8.31
N LYS A 58 5.10 -18.61 8.50
CA LYS A 58 5.76 -19.58 7.61
C LYS A 58 5.09 -20.95 7.62
N GLN A 59 4.62 -21.42 8.79
CA GLN A 59 3.88 -22.68 8.88
C GLN A 59 2.58 -22.63 8.07
N ILE A 60 1.82 -21.54 8.19
CA ILE A 60 0.60 -21.32 7.41
C ILE A 60 0.89 -21.33 5.91
N LEU A 61 1.91 -20.61 5.46
CA LEU A 61 2.30 -20.57 4.04
C LEU A 61 2.62 -21.96 3.48
N ASN A 62 3.31 -22.81 4.26
CA ASN A 62 3.63 -24.18 3.87
C ASN A 62 2.38 -25.07 3.75
N ILE A 63 1.35 -24.81 4.54
CA ILE A 63 0.11 -25.59 4.56
C ILE A 63 -0.81 -25.20 3.38
N VAL A 64 -0.91 -23.90 3.11
CA VAL A 64 -1.75 -23.36 2.03
C VAL A 64 -1.16 -23.68 0.65
N GLY A 65 0.17 -23.73 0.53
CA GLY A 65 0.86 -24.01 -0.74
C GLY A 65 0.76 -22.85 -1.75
N ALA A 66 1.58 -22.90 -2.80
CA ALA A 66 1.74 -21.80 -3.76
C ALA A 66 0.53 -21.55 -4.70
N SER A 67 -0.49 -22.41 -4.64
CA SER A 67 -1.60 -22.47 -5.60
C SER A 67 -2.91 -21.84 -5.12
N VAL A 68 -3.01 -21.43 -3.87
CA VAL A 68 -4.22 -20.80 -3.30
C VAL A 68 -4.02 -19.28 -3.31
N ARG A 69 -5.02 -18.54 -3.81
CA ARG A 69 -4.88 -17.09 -4.04
C ARG A 69 -5.03 -16.26 -2.78
N ASP A 70 -5.97 -16.59 -1.90
CA ASP A 70 -6.19 -15.90 -0.62
C ASP A 70 -6.88 -16.83 0.39
N SER A 71 -6.63 -16.63 1.69
CA SER A 71 -7.28 -17.41 2.75
C SER A 71 -7.66 -16.57 3.96
N TRP A 72 -8.82 -16.84 4.56
CA TRP A 72 -9.24 -16.17 5.79
C TRP A 72 -8.38 -16.61 6.98
N ILE A 73 -7.88 -15.62 7.71
CA ILE A 73 -7.29 -15.76 9.04
C ILE A 73 -8.19 -15.06 10.07
N GLY A 74 -7.91 -15.26 11.35
CA GLY A 74 -8.73 -14.75 12.44
C GLY A 74 -8.63 -13.24 12.66
N LEU A 75 -7.81 -12.54 11.88
CA LEU A 75 -7.64 -11.10 12.02
C LEU A 75 -8.86 -10.38 11.42
N TYR A 76 -9.55 -9.59 12.22
CA TYR A 76 -10.69 -8.80 11.78
C TYR A 76 -10.68 -7.42 12.40
N ARG A 77 -11.49 -6.53 11.83
CA ARG A 77 -11.68 -5.17 12.33
C ARG A 77 -13.01 -5.10 13.06
N ASP A 78 -12.98 -4.65 14.31
CA ASP A 78 -14.19 -4.46 15.10
C ASP A 78 -14.94 -3.16 14.72
N ASP A 79 -16.09 -2.92 15.36
CA ASP A 79 -16.91 -1.73 15.13
C ASP A 79 -16.17 -0.43 15.49
N THR A 80 -15.20 -0.50 16.40
CA THR A 80 -14.32 0.61 16.79
C THR A 80 -13.12 0.80 15.86
N GLN A 81 -13.09 0.07 14.75
CA GLN A 81 -12.04 0.13 13.74
C GLN A 81 -10.67 -0.39 14.21
N ASN A 82 -10.64 -1.17 15.31
CA ASN A 82 -9.42 -1.79 15.84
C ASN A 82 -9.24 -3.20 15.31
N TRP A 83 -8.00 -3.57 15.00
CA TRP A 83 -7.65 -4.93 14.62
C TRP A 83 -7.63 -5.82 15.85
N GLN A 84 -8.34 -6.95 15.77
CA GLN A 84 -8.39 -7.95 16.82
C GLN A 84 -8.31 -9.35 16.21
N TRP A 85 -7.76 -10.30 16.97
CA TRP A 85 -7.87 -11.70 16.61
C TRP A 85 -9.22 -12.25 17.05
N SER A 86 -9.84 -13.09 16.23
CA SER A 86 -11.13 -13.71 16.48
C SER A 86 -11.17 -14.53 17.77
N ASN A 87 -10.01 -15.06 18.18
CA ASN A 87 -9.85 -15.81 19.43
C ASN A 87 -9.52 -14.93 20.65
N SER A 88 -9.69 -13.61 20.53
CA SER A 88 -9.44 -12.62 21.59
C SER A 88 -7.99 -12.47 22.04
N ASP A 89 -7.03 -12.95 21.24
CA ASP A 89 -5.61 -12.69 21.48
C ASP A 89 -5.23 -11.24 21.17
N ASP A 90 -4.21 -10.75 21.87
CA ASP A 90 -3.56 -9.48 21.53
C ASP A 90 -2.91 -9.54 20.14
N VAL A 91 -3.05 -8.47 19.35
CA VAL A 91 -2.37 -8.31 18.07
C VAL A 91 -0.93 -7.85 18.31
N ILE A 92 -0.06 -8.78 18.69
CA ILE A 92 1.37 -8.54 18.98
C ILE A 92 2.29 -8.68 17.75
N TYR A 93 1.78 -9.31 16.69
CA TYR A 93 2.48 -9.51 15.43
C TYR A 93 1.51 -9.23 14.29
N SER A 94 1.98 -8.49 13.29
CA SER A 94 1.27 -8.31 12.04
C SER A 94 2.28 -8.32 10.91
N ASN A 95 1.92 -8.97 9.81
CA ASN A 95 2.69 -8.98 8.57
C ASN A 95 1.90 -8.25 7.49
N TRP A 96 1.39 -7.07 7.85
CA TRP A 96 0.73 -6.19 6.90
C TRP A 96 1.68 -5.92 5.75
N ARG A 97 1.16 -5.98 4.53
CA ARG A 97 1.87 -5.40 3.41
C ARG A 97 1.89 -3.89 3.65
N ALA A 98 3.04 -3.36 4.04
CA ALA A 98 3.28 -1.93 3.97
C ALA A 98 3.43 -1.61 2.48
N ASP A 99 2.32 -1.44 1.77
CA ASP A 99 2.42 -0.80 0.47
C ASP A 99 2.78 0.66 0.74
N VAL A 100 4.06 0.97 0.51
CA VAL A 100 4.54 2.35 0.48
C VAL A 100 4.02 2.92 -0.84
N PHE A 101 3.13 3.90 -0.72
CA PHE A 101 2.65 4.64 -1.86
C PHE A 101 3.38 5.98 -1.96
N CYS A 102 3.63 6.36 -3.20
CA CYS A 102 4.31 7.58 -3.56
C CYS A 102 3.37 8.44 -4.39
N ALA A 103 3.43 9.75 -4.19
CA ALA A 103 2.52 10.66 -4.87
C ALA A 103 3.02 11.03 -6.27
N SER A 104 2.14 10.93 -7.25
CA SER A 104 2.33 11.45 -8.60
C SER A 104 1.29 12.53 -8.88
N VAL A 105 1.67 13.53 -9.67
CA VAL A 105 0.71 14.44 -10.30
C VAL A 105 0.27 13.80 -11.62
N ASN A 106 -1.04 13.74 -11.89
CA ASN A 106 -1.59 13.25 -13.15
C ASN A 106 -1.70 14.38 -14.20
N SER A 107 -2.19 14.06 -15.40
CA SER A 107 -2.33 15.02 -16.50
C SER A 107 -3.31 16.17 -16.23
N GLU A 108 -4.22 16.00 -15.28
CA GLU A 108 -5.19 17.02 -14.85
C GLU A 108 -4.65 17.86 -13.67
N GLY A 109 -3.42 17.60 -13.23
CA GLY A 109 -2.83 18.26 -12.07
C GLY A 109 -3.33 17.73 -10.72
N LYS A 110 -4.04 16.60 -10.70
CA LYS A 110 -4.50 15.94 -9.47
C LYS A 110 -3.46 14.97 -8.94
N TRP A 111 -3.36 14.89 -7.63
CA TRP A 111 -2.43 13.98 -6.96
C TRP A 111 -3.09 12.62 -6.83
N ILE A 112 -2.33 11.58 -7.19
CA ILE A 112 -2.69 10.18 -7.07
C ILE A 112 -1.58 9.49 -6.28
N ASP A 113 -1.95 8.54 -5.44
CA ASP A 113 -1.01 7.62 -4.82
C ASP A 113 -0.84 6.41 -5.72
N LEU A 114 0.42 6.00 -5.89
CA LEU A 114 0.79 4.90 -6.76
C LEU A 114 1.90 4.09 -6.10
N SER A 115 2.04 2.83 -6.53
CA SER A 115 3.19 2.02 -6.13
C SER A 115 4.48 2.77 -6.44
N CYS A 116 5.34 2.94 -5.42
CA CYS A 116 6.64 3.62 -5.56
C CYS A 116 7.58 2.93 -6.57
N HIS A 117 7.28 1.69 -6.96
CA HIS A 117 8.03 0.90 -7.93
C HIS A 117 7.70 1.22 -9.40
N LEU A 118 6.66 2.02 -9.68
CA LEU A 118 6.38 2.45 -11.05
C LEU A 118 7.47 3.40 -11.54
N GLN A 119 7.88 3.24 -12.80
CA GLN A 119 8.84 4.15 -13.43
C GLN A 119 8.11 5.33 -14.09
N LYS A 120 8.46 6.55 -13.69
CA LYS A 120 7.87 7.79 -14.24
C LYS A 120 8.91 8.89 -14.37
N ALA A 121 8.57 9.90 -15.17
CA ALA A 121 9.24 11.19 -15.12
C ALA A 121 9.07 11.79 -13.72
N PHE A 122 9.93 12.73 -13.36
CA PHE A 122 9.94 13.29 -12.02
C PHE A 122 10.39 14.76 -12.02
N MET A 123 9.91 15.52 -11.03
CA MET A 123 10.19 16.94 -10.94
C MET A 123 11.10 17.22 -9.75
N CYS A 124 12.30 17.72 -10.03
CA CYS A 124 13.23 18.18 -9.00
C CYS A 124 13.03 19.68 -8.75
N TYR A 125 13.34 20.14 -7.53
CA TYR A 125 13.54 21.55 -7.25
C TYR A 125 14.99 21.86 -6.89
N LYS A 126 15.36 23.13 -7.01
CA LYS A 126 16.62 23.68 -6.55
C LYS A 126 16.39 25.01 -5.85
N GLU A 127 17.01 25.22 -4.70
CA GLU A 127 17.01 26.54 -4.05
C GLU A 127 17.82 27.53 -4.89
N THR A 128 17.13 28.46 -5.56
CA THR A 128 17.76 29.54 -6.31
C THR A 128 16.95 30.84 -6.15
N SER A 129 17.63 31.98 -6.33
CA SER A 129 16.98 33.30 -6.40
C SER A 129 16.13 33.48 -7.66
N ASN A 130 16.34 32.65 -8.69
CA ASN A 130 15.58 32.68 -9.93
C ASN A 130 14.39 31.71 -9.87
N ILE A 131 13.19 32.27 -9.71
CA ILE A 131 11.94 31.51 -9.57
C ILE A 131 11.67 30.61 -10.79
N THR A 132 11.99 31.03 -12.01
CA THR A 132 11.75 30.21 -13.22
C THR A 132 12.71 29.02 -13.35
N GLY A 133 13.90 29.11 -12.74
CA GLY A 133 14.89 28.04 -12.67
C GLY A 133 14.71 27.11 -11.46
N ARG A 134 13.71 27.37 -10.60
CA ARG A 134 13.52 26.61 -9.35
C ARG A 134 13.13 25.17 -9.57
N TYR A 135 12.36 24.85 -10.62
CA TYR A 135 11.85 23.49 -10.88
C TYR A 135 12.34 22.96 -12.22
N THR A 136 12.73 21.69 -12.27
CA THR A 136 13.20 21.02 -13.49
C THR A 136 12.52 19.68 -13.65
N LEU A 137 11.85 19.48 -14.80
CA LEU A 137 11.29 18.18 -15.17
C LEU A 137 12.41 17.31 -15.72
N ILE A 138 12.54 16.10 -15.19
CA ILE A 138 13.44 15.08 -15.68
C ILE A 138 12.60 14.01 -16.39
N GLU A 139 12.79 13.87 -17.70
CA GLU A 139 12.00 12.93 -18.52
C GLU A 139 12.50 11.48 -18.44
N GLN A 140 13.60 11.23 -17.72
CA GLN A 140 14.06 9.86 -17.46
C GLN A 140 13.03 9.13 -16.59
N LEU A 141 12.67 7.90 -16.97
CA LEU A 141 11.75 7.08 -16.19
C LEU A 141 12.51 6.41 -15.05
N LYS A 142 12.13 6.73 -13.80
CA LYS A 142 12.72 6.18 -12.58
C LYS A 142 11.65 5.80 -11.58
N THR A 143 11.93 4.80 -10.74
CA THR A 143 11.13 4.55 -9.53
C THR A 143 11.18 5.78 -8.62
N TRP A 144 10.24 5.90 -7.67
CA TRP A 144 10.21 7.08 -6.82
C TRP A 144 11.51 7.27 -6.02
N THR A 145 12.05 6.17 -5.47
CA THR A 145 13.32 6.19 -4.71
C THR A 145 14.50 6.60 -5.60
N GLU A 146 14.60 6.04 -6.81
CA GLU A 146 15.66 6.41 -7.77
C GLU A 146 15.53 7.87 -8.24
N ALA A 147 14.29 8.36 -8.42
CA ALA A 147 14.01 9.75 -8.75
C ALA A 147 14.42 10.71 -7.62
N GLN A 148 14.08 10.37 -6.38
CA GLN A 148 14.49 11.13 -5.20
C GLN A 148 16.01 11.20 -5.09
N GLN A 149 16.67 10.06 -5.21
CA GLN A 149 18.12 9.98 -5.18
C GLN A 149 18.75 10.85 -6.27
N TYR A 150 18.25 10.75 -7.51
CA TYR A 150 18.72 11.60 -8.61
C TYR A 150 18.58 13.10 -8.29
N CYS A 151 17.42 13.51 -7.77
CA CYS A 151 17.21 14.91 -7.42
C CYS A 151 18.16 15.39 -6.31
N ARG A 152 18.49 14.53 -5.34
CA ARG A 152 19.45 14.88 -4.28
C ARG A 152 20.90 14.90 -4.74
N GLU A 153 21.24 14.11 -5.76
CA GLU A 153 22.58 14.08 -6.35
C GLU A 153 22.84 15.27 -7.30
N HIS A 154 21.83 15.69 -8.05
CA HIS A 154 21.98 16.71 -9.11
C HIS A 154 21.28 18.05 -8.82
N HIS A 155 20.34 18.09 -7.88
CA HIS A 155 19.50 19.23 -7.53
C HIS A 155 19.39 19.36 -5.99
N THR A 156 18.25 19.78 -5.45
CA THR A 156 17.98 19.77 -4.00
C THR A 156 17.21 18.52 -3.59
N ASP A 157 15.97 18.34 -4.06
CA ASP A 157 15.14 17.14 -3.83
C ASP A 157 13.97 17.10 -4.85
N LEU A 158 13.11 16.10 -4.79
CA LEU A 158 11.81 16.08 -5.46
C LEU A 158 10.95 17.26 -4.98
N VAL A 159 10.11 17.77 -5.88
CA VAL A 159 9.30 18.97 -5.61
C VAL A 159 8.28 18.74 -4.48
N SER A 160 8.25 19.68 -3.54
CA SER A 160 7.14 19.90 -2.61
C SER A 160 6.19 20.96 -3.15
N ILE A 161 4.88 20.70 -3.19
CA ILE A 161 3.91 21.66 -3.74
C ILE A 161 3.20 22.36 -2.57
N LYS A 162 3.34 23.69 -2.50
CA LYS A 162 2.90 24.50 -1.36
C LYS A 162 1.51 25.08 -1.53
N ASN A 163 1.04 25.25 -2.76
CA ASN A 163 -0.28 25.83 -3.06
C ASN A 163 -0.76 25.49 -4.47
N ALA A 164 -2.03 25.85 -4.76
CA ALA A 164 -2.68 25.58 -6.03
C ALA A 164 -2.00 26.27 -7.23
N SER A 165 -1.53 27.52 -7.08
CA SER A 165 -0.85 28.24 -8.16
C SER A 165 0.44 27.52 -8.57
N GLU A 166 1.23 27.08 -7.60
CA GLU A 166 2.45 26.30 -7.85
C GLU A 166 2.13 24.97 -8.54
N ASN A 167 1.06 24.28 -8.10
CA ASN A 167 0.61 23.04 -8.74
C ASN A 167 0.30 23.24 -10.23
N GLU A 168 -0.46 24.29 -10.57
CA GLU A 168 -0.81 24.61 -11.96
C GLU A 168 0.42 24.91 -12.82
N ASP A 169 1.39 25.66 -12.29
CA ASP A 169 2.61 26.02 -13.01
C ASP A 169 3.50 24.80 -13.29
N LEU A 170 3.59 23.86 -12.34
CA LEU A 170 4.33 22.61 -12.52
C LEU A 170 3.68 21.70 -13.56
N VAL A 171 2.35 21.64 -13.61
CA VAL A 171 1.59 20.88 -14.63
C VAL A 171 1.81 21.45 -16.03
N LYS A 172 1.78 22.78 -16.17
CA LYS A 172 2.13 23.46 -17.43
C LYS A 172 3.56 23.16 -17.84
N LYS A 173 4.50 23.21 -16.89
CA LYS A 173 5.92 22.87 -17.13
C LYS A 173 6.10 21.42 -17.56
N ALA A 174 5.30 20.51 -17.01
CA ALA A 174 5.27 19.10 -17.37
C ALA A 174 4.54 18.81 -18.70
N GLN A 175 3.92 19.82 -19.33
CA GLN A 175 3.12 19.66 -20.56
C GLN A 175 2.01 18.59 -20.39
N GLY A 176 1.43 18.50 -19.19
CA GLY A 176 0.43 17.50 -18.86
C GLY A 176 0.96 16.06 -18.72
N LYS A 177 2.27 15.82 -18.78
CA LYS A 177 2.85 14.51 -18.48
C LYS A 177 2.77 14.24 -16.97
N PRO A 178 2.38 13.04 -16.52
CA PRO A 178 2.44 12.69 -15.11
C PRO A 178 3.89 12.64 -14.59
N PHE A 179 4.10 13.08 -13.34
CA PHE A 179 5.43 13.08 -12.72
C PHE A 179 5.39 12.82 -11.21
N TRP A 180 6.47 12.21 -10.71
CA TRP A 180 6.68 12.05 -9.27
C TRP A 180 6.93 13.37 -8.56
N ILE A 181 6.36 13.50 -7.35
CA ILE A 181 6.60 14.59 -6.41
C ILE A 181 7.14 14.04 -5.08
N GLY A 182 7.64 14.93 -4.22
CA GLY A 182 8.31 14.55 -2.98
C GLY A 182 7.40 14.00 -1.87
N LEU A 183 6.10 13.82 -2.09
CA LEU A 183 5.17 13.32 -1.09
C LEU A 183 5.14 11.78 -1.06
N PHE A 184 5.38 11.17 0.10
CA PHE A 184 5.45 9.71 0.29
C PHE A 184 4.93 9.23 1.65
N ASN A 185 4.67 7.93 1.78
CA ASN A 185 4.01 7.35 2.95
C ASN A 185 4.97 6.93 4.10
N GLU A 186 4.97 7.73 5.16
CA GLU A 186 4.75 7.33 6.56
C GLU A 186 4.32 8.63 7.29
N PRO A 187 3.12 8.64 7.88
CA PRO A 187 2.08 9.68 7.70
C PRO A 187 2.48 10.83 6.76
N TRP A 188 2.29 10.63 5.45
CA TRP A 188 2.45 11.59 4.35
C TRP A 188 3.44 12.74 4.61
N LYS A 189 4.71 12.47 4.41
CA LYS A 189 5.78 13.46 4.57
C LYS A 189 6.28 13.93 3.21
N TRP A 190 6.71 15.18 3.17
CA TRP A 190 7.51 15.67 2.06
C TRP A 190 8.93 15.11 2.19
N SER A 191 9.58 14.87 1.05
CA SER A 191 10.93 14.32 0.96
C SER A 191 11.96 15.20 1.68
N HIS A 192 11.68 16.50 1.77
CA HIS A 192 12.48 17.46 2.50
C HIS A 192 12.03 17.60 3.97
N GLN A 193 12.96 17.46 4.92
CA GLN A 193 12.67 17.56 6.36
C GLN A 193 12.34 19.00 6.78
N GLY A 194 11.26 19.19 7.56
CA GLY A 194 10.92 20.48 8.18
C GLY A 194 9.80 21.27 7.48
N ASP A 195 9.22 20.72 6.43
CA ASP A 195 8.15 21.38 5.67
C ASP A 195 6.78 21.25 6.35
N ASN A 196 6.29 22.36 6.94
CA ASN A 196 4.95 22.47 7.53
C ASN A 196 3.95 22.99 6.48
N TYR A 197 3.50 22.11 5.56
CA TYR A 197 2.54 22.46 4.51
C TYR A 197 1.22 21.70 4.64
N THR A 198 0.10 22.41 4.46
CA THR A 198 -1.26 21.87 4.61
C THR A 198 -2.03 21.73 3.29
N PHE A 199 -1.42 22.08 2.15
CA PHE A 199 -2.07 22.01 0.85
C PHE A 199 -2.08 20.59 0.28
N HIS A 200 -3.24 20.15 -0.22
CA HIS A 200 -3.39 18.89 -0.94
C HIS A 200 -4.33 19.04 -2.14
N ASN A 201 -4.02 18.37 -3.26
CA ASN A 201 -4.84 18.39 -4.47
C ASN A 201 -5.17 16.98 -5.01
N TRP A 202 -5.58 16.10 -4.11
CA TRP A 202 -5.96 14.71 -4.42
C TRP A 202 -7.08 14.61 -5.46
N SER A 203 -7.02 13.59 -6.32
CA SER A 203 -8.17 13.19 -7.12
C SER A 203 -9.28 12.60 -6.26
N LYS A 204 -10.49 12.54 -6.81
CA LYS A 204 -11.65 12.00 -6.10
C LYS A 204 -11.38 10.54 -5.70
N GLY A 205 -11.44 10.27 -4.41
CA GLY A 205 -11.23 8.94 -3.86
C GLY A 205 -9.79 8.63 -3.48
N GLU A 206 -8.87 9.60 -3.56
CA GLU A 206 -7.46 9.44 -3.15
C GLU A 206 -7.14 10.21 -1.86
N PRO A 207 -6.11 9.79 -1.09
CA PRO A 207 -5.34 8.56 -1.31
C PRO A 207 -6.10 7.31 -0.85
N ASN A 208 -6.16 6.27 -1.68
CA ASN A 208 -6.84 5.01 -1.34
C ASN A 208 -5.90 3.83 -1.04
N ASN A 209 -4.59 4.01 -1.16
CA ASN A 209 -3.60 2.94 -0.99
C ASN A 209 -3.91 1.73 -1.90
N GLY A 210 -4.47 1.97 -3.08
CA GLY A 210 -5.08 0.96 -3.95
C GLY A 210 -4.42 0.85 -5.32
N GLY A 211 -3.19 1.38 -5.45
CA GLY A 211 -2.43 1.43 -6.71
C GLY A 211 -2.35 0.11 -7.47
#